data_AF-A0A7G9T5D5-F1
#
_entry.id   AF-A0A7G9T5D5-F1
#
_cell.length_a   1.000
_cell.length_b   1.000
_cell.length_c   1.000
_cell.angle_alpha   90.00
_cell.angle_beta   90.00
_cell.angle_gamma   90.00
#
_symmetry.space_group_name_H-M   'P 1'
#
loop_
_entity.id
_entity.type
_entity.pdbx_description
1 polymer ?
#
loop_
_entity_poly.entity_id
_entity_poly.type
_entity_poly.pdbx_seq_one_letter_code
_entity_poly.pdbx_strand_id
1 'polypeptide(L)'
;MPITIYSFSHRSSALNALKAVIDFFERNQLPYEVVQLKDSSALPIEVTTMRQICAAEDPEATIYKNPRGMSIDDWTIRDVIAAPNKALKSPLTVEYDENNNVKRVMAGINEDMLGMFILQKQRKIELEKLISAEHTLNLNE
;
A
#
# COMPACT_ATOMS: atom_id res chain seq x y z
N MET A 1 12.90 6.21 -0.99
CA MET A 1 11.43 6.34 -0.92
C MET A 1 10.95 5.46 0.21
N PRO A 2 10.51 6.05 1.34
CA PRO A 2 10.00 5.25 2.45
C PRO A 2 8.58 4.77 2.13
N ILE A 3 8.35 3.48 2.33
CA ILE A 3 7.04 2.85 2.21
C ILE A 3 6.62 2.41 3.59
N THR A 4 5.42 2.81 4.02
CA THR A 4 4.87 2.43 5.32
C THR A 4 3.61 1.62 5.13
N ILE A 5 3.54 0.46 5.78
CA ILE A 5 2.39 -0.44 5.78
C ILE A 5 1.71 -0.33 7.14
N TYR A 6 0.57 0.33 7.19
CA TYR A 6 -0.26 0.44 8.38
C TYR A 6 -1.20 -0.77 8.48
N SER A 7 -1.16 -1.48 9.60
CA SER A 7 -2.10 -2.55 9.90
C SER A 7 -2.88 -2.21 11.15
N PHE A 8 -4.20 -2.17 11.05
CA PHE A 8 -5.10 -1.76 12.13
C PHE A 8 -6.34 -2.67 12.23
N SER A 9 -6.24 -3.89 11.70
CA SER A 9 -7.28 -4.91 11.80
C SER A 9 -6.63 -6.25 12.12
N HIS A 10 -7.05 -6.87 13.22
CA HIS A 10 -6.55 -8.19 13.65
C HIS A 10 -7.42 -9.36 13.16
N ARG A 11 -8.41 -9.11 12.30
CA ARG A 11 -9.16 -10.18 11.63
C ARG A 11 -8.23 -11.01 10.75
N SER A 12 -8.41 -12.33 10.73
CA SER A 12 -7.54 -13.25 9.98
C SER A 12 -7.35 -12.88 8.51
N SER A 13 -8.41 -12.40 7.83
CA SER A 13 -8.29 -11.94 6.44
C SER A 13 -7.37 -10.73 6.26
N ALA A 14 -7.40 -9.77 7.20
CA ALA A 14 -6.52 -8.61 7.17
C ALA A 14 -5.07 -8.98 7.53
N LEU A 15 -4.87 -9.94 8.43
CA LEU A 15 -3.54 -10.46 8.77
C LEU A 15 -2.93 -11.26 7.61
N ASN A 16 -3.73 -12.05 6.90
CA ASN A 16 -3.29 -12.76 5.70
C ASN A 16 -2.93 -11.77 4.58
N ALA A 17 -3.74 -10.72 4.39
CA ALA A 17 -3.42 -9.66 3.43
C ALA A 17 -2.13 -8.91 3.82
N LEU A 18 -1.95 -8.57 5.09
CA LEU A 18 -0.70 -7.97 5.60
C LEU A 18 0.49 -8.86 5.29
N LYS A 19 0.40 -10.16 5.60
CA LYS A 19 1.48 -11.11 5.33
C LYS A 19 1.81 -11.14 3.84
N ALA A 20 0.82 -11.27 2.97
CA ALA A 20 1.07 -11.35 1.54
C ALA A 20 1.65 -10.05 0.94
N VAL A 21 1.25 -8.88 1.48
CA VAL A 21 1.91 -7.60 1.15
C VAL A 21 3.36 -7.64 1.61
N ILE A 22 3.65 -7.98 2.87
CA ILE A 22 5.02 -8.08 3.39
C ILE A 22 5.87 -9.04 2.53
N ASP A 23 5.37 -10.24 2.25
CA ASP A 23 6.04 -11.25 1.43
C ASP A 23 6.36 -10.71 0.02
N PHE A 24 5.53 -9.83 -0.54
CA PHE A 24 5.83 -9.15 -1.80
C PHE A 24 7.00 -8.17 -1.66
N PHE A 25 7.01 -7.31 -0.63
CA PHE A 25 8.08 -6.34 -0.41
C PHE A 25 9.42 -7.03 -0.14
N GLU A 26 9.41 -8.11 0.65
CA GLU A 26 10.60 -8.91 0.95
C GLU A 26 11.15 -9.62 -0.29
N ARG A 27 10.30 -10.29 -1.07
CA ARG A 27 10.71 -10.97 -2.32
C ARG A 27 11.36 -10.01 -3.32
N ASN A 28 10.89 -8.77 -3.37
CA ASN A 28 11.42 -7.74 -4.28
C ASN A 28 12.52 -6.87 -3.65
N GLN A 29 12.96 -7.18 -2.42
CA GLN A 29 13.99 -6.42 -1.69
C GLN A 29 13.68 -4.92 -1.61
N LEU A 30 12.40 -4.58 -1.46
CA LEU A 30 11.94 -3.21 -1.35
C LEU A 30 12.00 -2.77 0.12
N PRO A 31 12.57 -1.60 0.45
CA PRO A 31 12.58 -1.11 1.82
C PRO A 31 11.15 -0.73 2.25
N TYR A 32 10.74 -1.18 3.43
CA TYR A 32 9.43 -0.89 4.00
C TYR A 32 9.48 -0.80 5.52
N GLU A 33 8.51 -0.10 6.11
CA GLU A 33 8.24 -0.08 7.55
C GLU A 33 6.82 -0.63 7.80
N VAL A 34 6.64 -1.37 8.89
CA VAL A 34 5.33 -1.86 9.31
C VAL A 34 4.93 -1.20 10.62
N VAL A 35 3.77 -0.54 10.59
CA VAL A 35 3.14 0.04 11.77
C VAL A 35 1.90 -0.79 12.09
N GLN A 36 2.03 -1.70 13.05
CA GLN A 36 0.90 -2.51 13.51
C GLN A 36 0.27 -1.90 14.76
N LEU A 37 -0.95 -1.40 14.58
CA LEU A 37 -1.75 -0.75 15.59
C LEU A 37 -2.56 -1.77 16.39
N LYS A 38 -2.80 -1.47 17.67
CA LYS A 38 -3.77 -2.21 18.49
C LYS A 38 -5.18 -1.83 18.07
N ASP A 39 -6.15 -2.70 18.35
CA ASP A 39 -7.57 -2.38 18.14
C ASP A 39 -7.95 -1.02 18.75
N SER A 40 -8.68 -0.23 17.98
CA SER A 40 -9.15 1.12 18.36
C SER A 40 -8.05 2.18 18.57
N SER A 41 -6.81 1.91 18.15
CA SER A 41 -5.77 2.94 18.13
C SER A 41 -5.96 3.87 16.93
N ALA A 42 -5.65 5.15 17.13
CA ALA A 42 -5.60 6.11 16.05
C ALA A 42 -4.41 5.85 15.11
N LEU A 43 -4.52 6.26 13.85
CA LEU A 43 -3.38 6.29 12.93
C LEU A 43 -2.36 7.33 13.42
N PRO A 44 -1.06 6.98 13.49
CA PRO A 44 -0.02 7.91 13.91
C PRO A 44 0.41 8.82 12.75
N ILE A 45 -0.55 9.54 12.16
CA ILE A 45 -0.33 10.46 11.04
C ILE A 45 -1.06 11.78 11.29
N GLU A 46 -0.58 12.84 10.67
CA GLU A 46 -1.24 14.14 10.73
C GLU A 46 -2.46 14.21 9.79
N VAL A 47 -3.35 15.17 10.06
CA VAL A 47 -4.53 15.45 9.23
C VAL A 47 -4.12 15.81 7.79
N THR A 48 -3.02 16.52 7.61
CA THR A 48 -2.43 16.89 6.32
C THR A 48 -2.03 15.66 5.52
N THR A 49 -1.31 14.72 6.14
CA THR A 49 -0.94 13.44 5.51
C THR A 49 -2.18 12.63 5.15
N MET A 50 -3.15 12.50 6.05
CA MET A 50 -4.39 11.77 5.74
C MET A 50 -5.15 12.40 4.57
N ARG A 51 -5.18 13.74 4.45
CA ARG A 51 -5.75 14.43 3.27
C ARG A 51 -5.06 14.00 1.98
N GLN A 52 -3.73 13.92 1.98
CA GLN A 52 -2.98 13.47 0.82
C GLN A 52 -3.25 11.98 0.51
N ILE A 53 -3.40 11.13 1.55
CA ILE A 53 -3.78 9.72 1.38
C ILE A 53 -5.14 9.61 0.68
N CYS A 54 -6.14 10.36 1.14
CA CYS A 54 -7.46 10.40 0.51
C CYS A 54 -7.41 10.93 -0.93
N ALA A 55 -6.54 11.90 -1.22
CA ALA A 55 -6.41 12.48 -2.56
C ALA A 55 -5.64 11.58 -3.54
N ALA A 56 -4.77 10.70 -3.04
CA ALA A 56 -3.97 9.75 -3.81
C ALA A 56 -4.66 8.38 -3.98
N GLU A 57 -5.90 8.25 -3.50
CA GLU A 57 -6.73 7.06 -3.69
C GLU A 57 -7.01 6.82 -5.17
N ASP A 58 -6.91 5.55 -5.58
CA ASP A 58 -7.32 5.12 -6.91
C ASP A 58 -8.87 5.07 -6.98
N PRO A 59 -9.51 5.76 -7.94
CA PRO A 59 -10.97 5.72 -8.13
C PRO A 59 -11.54 4.30 -8.30
N GLU A 60 -10.76 3.38 -8.87
CA GLU A 60 -11.17 1.99 -9.12
C GLU A 60 -10.94 1.07 -7.91
N ALA A 61 -10.05 1.48 -6.99
CA ALA A 61 -9.67 0.69 -5.82
C ALA A 61 -9.78 1.53 -4.52
N THR A 62 -11.01 1.70 -4.04
CA THR A 62 -11.24 2.53 -2.85
C THR A 62 -10.50 2.02 -1.61
N ILE A 63 -9.89 2.94 -0.86
CA ILE A 63 -9.22 2.66 0.43
C ILE A 63 -10.21 2.49 1.57
N TYR A 64 -11.47 2.89 1.38
CA TYR A 64 -12.48 2.88 2.42
C TYR A 64 -13.26 1.57 2.49
N LYS A 65 -13.69 1.22 3.70
CA LYS A 65 -14.69 0.19 3.94
C LYS A 65 -16.05 0.80 3.67
N ASN A 66 -16.92 0.11 2.94
CA ASN A 66 -18.33 0.48 2.87
C ASN A 66 -19.03 0.00 4.16
N PRO A 67 -19.32 0.88 5.14
CA PRO A 67 -19.92 0.45 6.39
C PRO A 67 -21.43 0.45 6.18
N ARG A 68 -22.06 -0.73 6.25
CA ARG A 68 -23.51 -0.99 6.23
C ARG A 68 -24.38 0.22 6.69
N GLY A 69 -24.69 1.14 5.78
CA GLY A 69 -25.66 2.22 5.97
C GLY A 69 -25.18 3.59 6.50
N MET A 70 -23.88 3.86 6.66
CA MET A 70 -23.38 5.24 6.83
C MET A 70 -22.67 5.69 5.57
N SER A 71 -22.98 6.90 5.08
CA SER A 71 -22.21 7.45 3.96
C SER A 71 -20.81 7.73 4.46
N ILE A 72 -19.84 7.50 3.59
CA ILE A 72 -18.48 7.96 3.81
C ILE A 72 -18.42 9.49 3.97
N ASP A 73 -19.37 10.19 3.35
CA ASP A 73 -19.51 11.65 3.45
C ASP A 73 -19.76 12.12 4.88
N ASP A 74 -20.22 11.23 5.77
CA ASP A 74 -20.48 11.54 7.18
C ASP A 74 -19.21 11.52 8.04
N TRP A 75 -18.08 11.01 7.52
CA TRP A 75 -16.83 10.86 8.26
C TRP A 75 -15.89 12.03 8.01
N THR A 76 -15.48 12.72 9.08
CA THR A 76 -14.39 13.68 8.97
C THR A 76 -13.04 12.97 8.91
N ILE A 77 -12.03 13.62 8.36
CA ILE A 77 -10.65 13.10 8.33
C ILE A 77 -10.14 12.77 9.75
N ARG A 78 -10.59 13.51 10.76
CA ARG A 78 -10.25 13.22 12.16
C ARG A 78 -10.89 11.92 12.65
N ASP A 79 -12.12 11.64 12.24
CA ASP A 79 -12.80 10.39 12.59
C ASP A 79 -12.14 9.18 11.92
N VAL A 80 -11.68 9.34 10.67
CA VAL A 80 -10.91 8.33 9.95
C VAL A 80 -9.58 8.03 10.66
N ILE A 81 -8.86 9.07 11.09
CA ILE A 81 -7.62 8.91 11.87
C ILE A 81 -7.90 8.27 13.22
N ALA A 82 -8.96 8.67 13.92
CA ALA A 82 -9.28 8.17 15.25
C ALA A 82 -9.77 6.71 15.25
N ALA A 83 -10.48 6.29 14.18
CA ALA A 83 -11.05 4.95 14.06
C ALA A 83 -10.78 4.32 12.68
N PRO A 84 -9.51 4.08 12.32
CA PRO A 84 -9.14 3.58 10.99
C PRO A 84 -9.70 2.19 10.71
N ASN A 85 -9.87 1.36 11.74
CA ASN A 85 -10.44 0.03 11.63
C ASN A 85 -11.92 0.01 11.22
N LYS A 86 -12.65 1.11 11.41
CA LYS A 86 -14.04 1.27 10.97
C LYS A 86 -14.12 1.86 9.55
N ALA A 87 -13.27 2.85 9.26
CA ALA A 87 -13.32 3.61 8.01
C ALA A 87 -12.53 2.99 6.85
N LEU A 88 -11.35 2.42 7.10
CA LEU A 88 -10.38 2.05 6.05
C LEU A 88 -10.20 0.54 5.91
N LYS A 89 -9.90 0.07 4.70
CA LYS A 89 -9.43 -1.29 4.43
C LYS A 89 -8.00 -1.45 4.97
N SER A 90 -7.67 -2.64 5.47
CA SER A 90 -6.37 -2.96 6.07
C SER A 90 -5.76 -4.16 5.35
N PRO A 91 -4.43 -4.22 5.16
CA PRO A 91 -3.44 -3.17 5.47
C PRO A 91 -3.58 -1.93 4.56
N LEU A 92 -3.02 -0.79 4.96
CA LEU A 92 -2.90 0.42 4.14
C LEU A 92 -1.42 0.66 3.85
N THR A 93 -1.02 0.52 2.59
CA THR A 93 0.34 0.76 2.10
C THR A 93 0.42 2.17 1.53
N VAL A 94 1.38 2.95 2.02
CA VAL A 94 1.59 4.35 1.61
C VAL A 94 3.05 4.53 1.18
N GLU A 95 3.26 5.02 -0.04
CA GLU A 95 4.56 5.45 -0.54
C GLU A 95 4.70 6.96 -0.36
N TYR A 96 5.81 7.39 0.22
CA TYR A 96 6.16 8.80 0.35
C TYR A 96 7.30 9.18 -0.61
N ASP A 97 7.30 10.44 -1.06
CA ASP A 97 8.44 11.05 -1.71
C ASP A 97 9.54 11.45 -0.70
N GLU A 98 10.61 12.09 -1.19
CA GLU A 98 11.73 12.54 -0.34
C GLU A 98 11.36 13.72 0.58
N ASN A 99 10.22 14.37 0.34
CA ASN A 99 9.68 15.49 1.12
C ASN A 99 8.54 15.04 2.05
N ASN A 100 8.34 13.73 2.26
CA ASN A 100 7.25 13.14 3.03
C ASN A 100 5.84 13.44 2.50
N ASN A 101 5.68 13.75 1.22
CA ASN A 101 4.37 13.81 0.58
C ASN A 101 3.93 12.42 0.15
N VAL A 102 2.63 12.14 0.29
CA VAL A 102 2.05 10.89 -0.19
C VAL A 102 2.07 10.87 -1.72
N LYS A 103 2.69 9.82 -2.27
CA LYS A 103 2.83 9.61 -3.71
C LYS A 103 1.88 8.53 -4.22
N ARG A 104 1.72 7.44 -3.45
CA ARG A 104 0.82 6.33 -3.79
C ARG A 104 0.20 5.73 -2.56
N VAL A 105 -1.01 5.21 -2.72
CA VAL A 105 -1.76 4.53 -1.67
C VAL A 105 -2.36 3.26 -2.24
N MET A 106 -2.34 2.20 -1.45
CA MET A 106 -3.05 0.96 -1.73
C MET A 106 -3.65 0.45 -0.42
N ALA A 107 -4.87 -0.08 -0.46
CA ALA A 107 -5.47 -0.72 0.71
C ALA A 107 -5.87 -2.17 0.42
N GLY A 108 -5.68 -3.05 1.41
CA GLY A 108 -5.87 -4.48 1.27
C GLY A 108 -4.71 -5.14 0.52
N ILE A 109 -5.04 -6.18 -0.25
CA ILE A 109 -4.11 -6.82 -1.17
C ILE A 109 -4.68 -6.73 -2.59
N ASN A 110 -3.88 -6.18 -3.50
CA ASN A 110 -4.13 -6.18 -4.93
C ASN A 110 -2.76 -6.39 -5.61
N GLU A 111 -2.57 -7.56 -6.24
CA GLU A 111 -1.29 -7.97 -6.81
C GLU A 111 -0.84 -7.05 -7.97
N ASP A 112 -1.79 -6.58 -8.79
CA ASP A 112 -1.51 -5.67 -9.90
C ASP A 112 -0.98 -4.32 -9.36
N MET A 113 -1.60 -3.82 -8.29
CA MET A 113 -1.20 -2.56 -7.64
C MET A 113 0.10 -2.70 -6.86
N LEU A 114 0.39 -3.87 -6.27
CA LEU A 114 1.67 -4.14 -5.61
C LEU A 114 2.84 -3.97 -6.59
N GLY A 115 2.64 -4.37 -7.85
CA GLY A 115 3.60 -4.15 -8.93
C GLY A 115 4.05 -2.69 -9.03
N MET A 116 3.20 -1.70 -8.74
CA MET A 116 3.52 -0.27 -8.85
C MET A 116 4.63 0.21 -7.89
N PHE A 117 4.84 -0.49 -6.78
CA PHE A 117 5.85 -0.15 -5.77
C PHE A 117 7.27 -0.61 -6.16
N ILE A 118 7.40 -1.51 -7.14
CA ILE A 118 8.73 -1.87 -7.68
C ILE A 118 9.30 -0.67 -8.43
N LEU A 119 10.50 -0.22 -8.05
CA LEU A 119 11.19 0.89 -8.68
C LEU A 119 11.30 0.65 -10.19
N GLN A 120 10.89 1.64 -11.00
CA GLN A 120 11.00 1.56 -12.47
C GLN A 120 12.42 1.20 -12.94
N LYS A 121 13.43 1.63 -12.19
CA LYS A 121 14.84 1.30 -12.46
C LYS A 121 15.16 -0.19 -12.30
N GLN A 122 14.60 -0.86 -11.29
CA GLN A 122 14.76 -2.32 -11.12
C GLN A 122 14.03 -3.07 -12.21
N ARG A 123 12.78 -2.69 -12.54
CA ARG A 123 12.03 -3.27 -13.66
C ARG A 123 12.75 -3.12 -14.99
N LYS A 124 13.35 -1.96 -15.27
CA LYS A 124 14.15 -1.75 -16.48
C LYS A 124 15.38 -2.67 -16.51
N ILE A 125 16.12 -2.78 -15.41
CA ILE A 125 17.30 -3.66 -15.33
C ILE A 125 16.90 -5.13 -15.50
N GLU A 126 15.78 -5.55 -14.93
CA GLU A 126 15.27 -6.92 -15.05
C GLU A 126 14.81 -7.23 -16.48
N LEU A 127 14.08 -6.31 -17.12
CA LEU A 127 13.71 -6.41 -18.53
C LEU A 127 14.94 -6.48 -19.44
N GLU A 128 15.93 -5.61 -19.22
CA GLU A 128 17.18 -5.61 -19.98
C GLU A 128 17.95 -6.94 -19.81
N LYS A 129 17.93 -7.54 -18.61
CA LYS A 129 18.52 -8.86 -18.34
C LYS A 129 17.76 -9.99 -19.04
N LEU A 130 16.43 -9.98 -19.02
CA LEU A 130 15.60 -10.98 -19.69
C LEU A 130 15.80 -10.94 -21.20
N ILE A 131 15.78 -9.75 -21.80
CA ILE A 131 16.04 -9.55 -23.23
C ILE A 131 17.45 -10.05 -23.61
N SER A 132 18.45 -9.74 -22.79
CA SER A 132 19.82 -10.21 -23.03
C SER A 132 19.96 -11.73 -22.92
N ALA A 133 19.28 -12.36 -21.96
CA ALA A 133 19.30 -13.81 -21.77
C ALA A 133 18.64 -14.55 -22.95
N GLU A 134 17.50 -14.06 -23.42
CA GLU A 134 16.81 -14.60 -24.60
C GLU A 134 17.67 -14.47 -25.87
N HIS A 135 18.37 -13.33 -26.03
CA HIS A 135 19.24 -13.12 -27.17
C HIS A 135 20.45 -14.08 -27.18
N THR A 136 20.93 -14.47 -26.00
CA THR A 136 22.05 -15.42 -25.84
C THR A 136 21.64 -16.88 -26.08
N LEU A 137 20.37 -17.23 -25.81
CA LEU A 137 19.81 -18.55 -26.14
C LEU A 137 19.67 -18.74 -27.65
N ASN A 138 19.18 -17.72 -28.36
CA ASN A 138 19.00 -17.75 -29.83
C ASN A 138 20.31 -17.73 -30.65
N LEU A 139 21.47 -17.44 -30.04
CA LEU A 139 22.78 -17.46 -30.69
C LEU A 139 23.52 -18.80 -30.51
N ASN A 140 23.01 -19.68 -29.65
CA ASN A 140 23.58 -21.00 -29.35
C ASN A 140 22.74 -22.15 -29.93
N GLU A 141 21.68 -21.85 -30.69
CA GLU A 141 20.98 -22.77 -31.61
C GLU A 141 21.47 -22.59 -33.05
#